data_AF-A0A917DZU8-F1
#
_entry.id   AF-A0A917DZU8-F1
#
_cell.length_a   1.000
_cell.length_b   1.000
_cell.length_c   1.000
_cell.angle_alpha   90.00
_cell.angle_beta   90.00
_cell.angle_gamma   90.00
#
_symmetry.space_group_name_H-M   'P 1'
#
loop_
_entity.id
_entity.type
_entity.pdbx_description
1 polymer ?
#
loop_
_entity_poly.entity_id
_entity_poly.type
_entity_poly.pdbx_seq_one_letter_code
_entity_poly.pdbx_strand_id
1 'polypeptide(L)' 'MKELKQSYNKTDILFGIEPTGHYWFPLAAYLQNEGINLVLVNPHHVNKSKELEDNAQMKTKNYTP' A
#
# COMPACT_ATOMS: atom_id res chain seq x y z
N MET A 1 -13.06 5.31 9.11
CA MET A 1 -11.63 5.41 9.51
C MET A 1 -11.40 5.47 11.02
N LYS A 2 -12.23 6.19 11.81
CA LYS A 2 -12.12 6.19 13.28
C LYS A 2 -12.27 4.79 13.90
N GLU A 3 -13.24 4.00 13.44
CA GLU A 3 -13.42 2.61 13.89
C GLU A 3 -12.19 1.74 13.61
N LEU A 4 -11.57 1.88 12.42
CA LEU A 4 -10.35 1.14 12.07
C LEU A 4 -9.19 1.48 13.01
N LYS A 5 -9.01 2.76 13.37
CA LYS A 5 -8.01 3.17 14.36
C LYS A 5 -8.26 2.50 15.72
N GLN A 6 -9.51 2.46 16.16
CA GLN A 6 -9.89 1.86 17.45
C GLN A 6 -9.71 0.34 17.45
N SER A 7 -10.20 -0.36 16.43
CA SER A 7 -10.11 -1.83 16.33
C SER A 7 -8.66 -2.34 16.31
N TYR A 8 -7.73 -1.55 15.78
CA TYR A 8 -6.31 -1.93 15.68
C TYR A 8 -5.39 -1.16 16.63
N ASN A 9 -5.96 -0.38 17.56
CA ASN A 9 -5.26 0.44 18.53
C ASN A 9 -4.14 1.31 17.89
N LYS A 10 -4.46 1.98 16.77
CA LYS A 10 -3.55 2.85 16.03
C LYS A 10 -3.91 4.32 16.24
N THR A 11 -2.90 5.18 16.34
CA THR A 11 -3.10 6.63 16.50
C THR A 11 -3.45 7.29 15.17
N ASP A 12 -2.85 6.81 14.09
CA ASP A 12 -2.88 7.47 12.77
C ASP A 12 -3.15 6.48 11.65
N ILE A 13 -3.65 7.03 10.55
CA ILE A 13 -3.86 6.30 9.29
C ILE A 13 -3.06 7.04 8.22
N LEU A 14 -2.24 6.28 7.52
CA LEU A 14 -1.51 6.72 6.35
C LEU A 14 -2.11 6.01 5.13
N PHE A 15 -2.52 6.77 4.12
CA PHE A 15 -3.08 6.23 2.90
C PHE A 15 -2.03 6.31 1.78
N GLY A 16 -1.55 5.16 1.31
CA GLY A 16 -0.62 5.08 0.18
C GLY A 16 -1.36 4.91 -1.14
N ILE A 17 -1.04 5.72 -2.14
CA ILE A 17 -1.58 5.56 -3.49
C ILE A 17 -0.48 5.60 -4.54
N GLU A 18 -0.56 4.67 -5.49
CA GLU A 18 0.22 4.71 -6.73
C GLU A 18 -0.59 5.52 -7.75
N PRO A 19 -0.14 6.72 -8.15
CA PRO A 19 -0.92 7.58 -9.04
C PRO A 19 -0.91 7.01 -10.46
N THR A 20 -1.96 6.27 -10.82
CA THR A 20 -2.26 5.83 -12.19
C THR A 20 -3.35 6.73 -12.78
N GLY A 21 -2.96 7.85 -13.39
CA GLY A 21 -3.88 8.83 -13.97
C GLY A 21 -4.44 9.84 -12.96
N HIS A 22 -5.53 10.52 -13.31
CA HIS A 22 -6.09 11.64 -12.52
C HIS A 22 -7.20 11.25 -11.52
N TYR A 23 -7.60 9.98 -11.50
CA TYR A 23 -8.77 9.52 -10.72
C TYR A 23 -8.58 9.60 -9.21
N TRP A 24 -7.34 9.77 -8.74
CA TRP A 24 -7.04 9.89 -7.32
C TRP A 24 -7.30 11.29 -6.75
N PHE A 25 -7.49 12.33 -7.57
CA PHE A 25 -7.70 13.69 -7.05
C PHE A 25 -8.96 13.85 -6.18
N PRO A 26 -10.15 13.33 -6.59
CA PRO A 26 -11.34 13.41 -5.74
C PRO A 26 -11.16 12.63 -4.43
N LEU A 27 -10.48 11.49 -4.48
CA LEU A 27 -10.18 10.67 -3.31
C LEU A 27 -9.20 11.39 -2.37
N ALA A 28 -8.17 12.02 -2.91
CA ALA A 28 -7.22 12.82 -2.12
C ALA A 28 -7.90 13.97 -1.40
N ALA A 29 -8.80 14.69 -2.09
CA ALA A 29 -9.58 15.77 -1.49
C ALA A 29 -10.47 15.27 -0.34
N TYR A 30 -11.14 14.13 -0.52
CA TYR A 30 -11.93 13.49 0.53
C TYR A 30 -11.06 13.10 1.75
N LEU A 31 -9.93 12.44 1.52
CA LEU A 31 -9.02 11.99 2.57
C LEU A 31 -8.42 13.18 3.34
N GLN A 32 -8.08 14.27 2.64
CA GLN A 32 -7.57 15.48 3.26
C GLN A 32 -8.61 16.15 4.16
N ASN A 33 -9.87 16.20 3.74
CA ASN A 33 -10.98 16.72 4.56
C ASN A 33 -11.23 15.87 5.82
N GLU A 34 -11.00 14.56 5.74
CA GLU A 34 -11.06 13.64 6.89
C GLU A 34 -9.80 13.70 7.79
N GLY A 35 -8.81 14.53 7.45
CA GLY A 35 -7.56 14.67 8.20
C GLY A 35 -6.63 13.46 8.09
N ILE A 36 -6.73 12.71 6.99
CA ILE A 36 -5.91 11.52 6.73
C ILE A 36 -4.72 11.91 5.86
N ASN A 37 -3.53 11.47 6.28
CA ASN A 37 -2.30 11.72 5.53
C ASN A 37 -2.25 10.83 4.28
N LEU A 38 -2.08 11.46 3.11
CA LEU A 38 -1.91 10.80 1.83
C LEU A 38 -0.42 10.75 1.47
N VAL A 39 0.09 9.58 1.08
CA VAL A 39 1.43 9.41 0.55
C VAL A 39 1.38 8.88 -0.88
N LEU A 40 2.10 9.55 -1.77
CA LEU A 40 2.27 9.12 -3.15
C LEU A 40 3.41 8.12 -3.21
N VAL A 41 3.10 6.91 -3.66
CA VAL A 41 4.09 5.86 -3.84
C VAL A 41 4.61 5.92 -5.27
N ASN A 42 5.93 6.01 -5.43
CA ASN A 42 6.56 6.02 -6.75
C ASN A 42 6.48 4.60 -7.37
N PRO A 43 5.82 4.43 -8.53
CA PRO A 43 5.70 3.15 -9.25
C PRO A 43 7.04 2.44 -9.46
N HIS A 44 8.11 3.19 -9.75
CA HIS A 44 9.44 2.63 -10.01
C HIS A 44 10.06 1.96 -8.78
N HIS A 45 9.69 2.40 -7.57
CA HIS A 45 10.14 1.77 -6.33
C HIS A 45 9.32 0.54 -5.95
N VAL A 46 8.05 0.48 -6.36
CA VAL A 46 7.16 -0.68 -6.13
C VAL A 46 7.64 -1.90 -6.93
N ASN A 47 8.12 -1.71 -8.17
CA ASN A 47 8.66 -2.81 -8.97
C ASN A 47 9.89 -3.47 -8.31
N LYS A 48 10.81 -2.70 -7.72
CA LYS A 48 11.96 -3.26 -6.99
C LYS A 48 11.57 -4.02 -5.71
N SER A 49 10.55 -3.56 -4.99
CA SER A 49 10.06 -4.27 -3.80
C SER A 49 9.34 -5.58 -4.15
N LYS A 50 8.55 -5.58 -5.23
CA LYS A 50 7.92 -6.81 -5.75
C LYS A 50 8.95 -7.83 -6.25
N GLU A 51 10.02 -7.39 -6.92
CA GLU A 51 11.12 -8.26 -7.36
C GLU A 51 11.91 -8.88 -6.18
N LEU A 52 12.00 -8.18 -5.04
CA LEU A 52 12.64 -8.70 -3.82
C LEU A 52 11.74 -9.70 -3.07
N GLU A 53 10.43 -9.46 -3.02
CA GLU A 53 9.46 -10.40 -2.42
C GLU A 53 9.29 -11.67 -3.26
N ASP A 54 9.28 -11.57 -4.60
CA ASP A 54 9.17 -12.73 -5.50
C ASP A 54 10.39 -13.69 -5.40
N ASN A 55 11.59 -13.16 -5.13
CA ASN A 55 12.79 -13.99 -4.96
C ASN A 55 12.89 -14.69 -3.59
N ALA A 56 12.06 -14.33 -2.61
CA ALA A 56 11.99 -15.03 -1.33
C ALA A 56 11.28 -16.40 -1.43
N GLN A 57 10.56 -16.66 -2.53
CA GLN A 57 10.08 -18.00 -2.87
C GLN A 57 11.18 -18.80 -3.58
N MET A 58 12.27 -19.09 -2.87
CA MET A 58 13.22 -20.12 -3.30
C MET A 58 12.45 -21.45 -3.42
N LYS A 59 12.28 -21.86 -4.67
CA LYS A 59 11.80 -23.15 -5.16
C LYS A 59 12.28 -24.31 -4.28
N THR A 60 11.42 -24.86 -3.44
CA THR A 60 11.53 -26.24 -2.97
C THR A 60 10.51 -27.09 -3.72
N LYS A 61 10.82 -27.40 -4.99
CA LYS A 61 10.17 -28.53 -5.67
C LYS A 61 10.86 -29.81 -5.21
N ASN A 62 10.40 -30.38 -4.10
CA ASN A 62 10.72 -31.76 -3.76
C ASN A 62 9.90 -32.66 -4.69
N TYR A 63 10.45 -32.92 -5.88
CA TYR A 63 9.97 -33.97 -6.75
C TYR A 63 10.56 -35.29 -6.22
N THR A 64 9.76 -36.07 -5.49
CA THR A 64 10.09 -37.47 -5.19
C THR A 64 9.60 -38.35 -6.34
N PRO A 65 10.45 -39.22 -6.92
CA PRO A 65 10.10 -40.07 -8.07
C PRO A 65 8.99 -41.08 -7.77
#